data_AF-A0A7W3VLX8-F1
#
_entry.id   AF-A0A7W3VLX8-F1
#
_cell.length_a   1.000
_cell.length_b   1.000
_cell.length_c   1.000
_cell.angle_alpha   90.00
_cell.angle_beta   90.00
_cell.angle_gamma   90.00
#
_symmetry.space_group_name_H-M   'P 1'
#
loop_
_entity.id
_entity.type
_entity.pdbx_description
1 polymer ?
#
loop_
_entity_poly.entity_id
_entity_poly.type
_entity_poly.pdbx_seq_one_letter_code
_entity_poly.pdbx_strand_id
1 'polypeptide(L)' 'MKKLFFNQEGIEQKQQNMTQLPAQQLQEELLIMLYDTKNWVISNFILSKHQLEKLENAPEAFLRNFKLTTMNIVCN' A
#
# COMPACT_ATOMS: atom_id res chain seq x y z
N MET A 1 6.63 12.31 0.91
CA MET A 1 5.23 12.60 0.50
C MET A 1 4.36 12.71 1.75
N LYS A 2 3.27 13.49 1.71
CA LYS A 2 2.28 13.54 2.78
C LYS A 2 1.54 12.20 2.83
N LYS A 3 1.31 11.64 4.03
CA LYS A 3 0.50 10.43 4.20
C LYS A 3 -0.96 10.68 3.83
N LEU A 4 -1.62 9.68 3.26
CA LEU A 4 -3.03 9.71 2.86
C LEU A 4 -3.91 9.03 3.90
N PHE A 5 -5.20 9.29 3.97
CA PHE A 5 -6.06 8.54 4.90
C PHE A 5 -6.20 7.08 4.47
N PHE A 6 -6.20 6.15 5.41
CA PHE A 6 -6.45 4.74 5.11
C PHE A 6 -7.95 4.48 4.91
N ASN A 7 -8.46 4.95 3.77
CA ASN A 7 -9.83 4.77 3.29
C ASN A 7 -9.80 4.58 1.76
N GLN A 8 -10.97 4.40 1.14
CA GLN A 8 -11.05 4.15 -0.30
C GLN A 8 -10.40 5.26 -1.14
N GLU A 9 -10.73 6.53 -0.86
CA GLU A 9 -10.20 7.69 -1.59
C GLU A 9 -8.67 7.79 -1.47
N GLY A 10 -8.13 7.60 -0.26
CA GLY A 10 -6.68 7.63 -0.05
C GLY A 10 -5.96 6.46 -0.73
N ILE A 11 -6.58 5.28 -0.79
CA ILE A 11 -6.05 4.12 -1.51
C ILE A 11 -6.00 4.42 -3.01
N GLU A 12 -7.08 4.94 -3.60
CA GLU A 12 -7.14 5.33 -5.01
C GLU A 12 -6.13 6.42 -5.35
N GLN A 13 -5.98 7.42 -4.48
CA GLN A 13 -4.97 8.47 -4.68
C GLN A 13 -3.55 7.91 -4.58
N LYS A 14 -3.26 6.98 -3.66
CA LYS A 14 -1.94 6.33 -3.60
C LYS A 14 -1.67 5.52 -4.86
N GLN A 15 -2.68 4.81 -5.39
CA GLN A 15 -2.57 4.10 -6.66
C GLN A 15 -2.21 5.04 -7.81
N GLN A 16 -2.93 6.16 -7.95
CA GLN A 16 -2.62 7.18 -8.95
C GLN A 16 -1.21 7.75 -8.77
N ASN A 17 -0.80 8.05 -7.53
CA ASN A 17 0.56 8.51 -7.26
C ASN A 17 1.62 7.47 -7.68
N MET A 18 1.35 6.18 -7.47
CA MET A 18 2.24 5.09 -7.85
C MET A 18 2.38 4.94 -9.38
N THR A 19 1.32 5.19 -10.17
CA THR A 19 1.42 5.13 -11.64
C THR A 19 2.26 6.26 -12.23
N GLN A 20 2.47 7.34 -11.48
CA GLN A 20 3.33 8.45 -11.86
C GLN A 20 4.79 8.27 -11.41
N LEU A 21 5.09 7.21 -10.65
CA LEU A 21 6.47 6.95 -10.19
C LEU A 21 7.35 6.45 -11.35
N PRO A 22 8.62 6.85 -11.39
CA PRO A 22 9.61 6.20 -12.23
C PRO A 22 9.67 4.69 -11.95
N ALA A 23 9.90 3.87 -12.98
CA ALA A 23 9.86 2.41 -12.90
C ALA A 23 10.67 1.82 -11.74
N GLN A 24 11.86 2.36 -11.47
CA GLN A 24 12.71 1.91 -10.37
C GLN A 24 12.07 2.18 -8.99
N GLN A 25 11.51 3.38 -8.79
CA GLN A 25 10.84 3.75 -7.53
C GLN A 25 9.53 2.96 -7.35
N LEU A 26 8.81 2.72 -8.44
CA LEU A 26 7.63 1.86 -8.43
C LEU A 26 8.01 0.43 -8.02
N GLN A 27 9.09 -0.11 -8.58
CA GLN A 27 9.57 -1.45 -8.24
C GLN A 27 9.97 -1.55 -6.77
N GLU A 28 10.67 -0.55 -6.22
CA GLU A 28 11.04 -0.48 -4.81
C GLU A 28 9.80 -0.46 -3.90
N GLU A 29 8.81 0.38 -4.21
CA GLU A 29 7.55 0.44 -3.45
C GLU A 29 6.79 -0.90 -3.48
N LEU A 30 6.75 -1.57 -4.63
CA LEU A 30 6.09 -2.86 -4.79
C LEU A 30 6.82 -3.97 -4.03
N LEU A 31 8.15 -3.95 -3.99
CA LEU A 31 8.94 -4.91 -3.20
C LEU A 31 8.66 -4.73 -1.70
N ILE A 32 8.69 -3.50 -1.20
CA ILE A 32 8.39 -3.22 0.22
C ILE A 32 6.95 -3.65 0.54
N MET A 33 5.98 -3.39 -0.35
CA MET A 33 4.60 -3.85 -0.15
C MET A 33 4.49 -5.38 -0.08
N LEU A 34 5.29 -6.13 -0.86
CA LEU A 34 5.26 -7.59 -0.90
C LEU A 34 5.92 -8.25 0.32
N TYR A 35 7.04 -7.69 0.79
CA TYR A 35 7.83 -8.26 1.89
C TYR A 35 7.49 -7.67 3.26
N ASP A 36 7.00 -6.44 3.31
CA ASP A 36 6.68 -5.70 4.54
C ASP A 36 5.46 -4.80 4.34
N THR A 37 4.34 -5.43 3.97
CA THR A 37 3.05 -4.77 3.74
C THR A 37 2.64 -3.89 4.92
N LYS A 38 2.89 -4.36 6.15
CA LYS A 38 2.48 -3.67 7.37
C LYS A 38 3.20 -2.33 7.51
N ASN A 39 4.53 -2.32 7.44
CA ASN A 39 5.27 -1.06 7.51
C ASN A 39 5.02 -0.19 6.29
N TRP A 40 4.79 -0.78 5.12
CA TRP A 40 4.41 -0.02 3.93
C TRP A 40 3.10 0.75 4.15
N VAL A 41 2.06 0.10 4.68
CA VAL A 41 0.76 0.74 4.98
C VAL A 41 0.94 1.84 6.04
N ILE A 42 1.67 1.57 7.13
CA ILE A 42 1.92 2.56 8.19
C ILE A 42 2.70 3.77 7.67
N SER A 43 3.62 3.56 6.73
CA SER A 43 4.45 4.62 6.16
C SER A 43 3.70 5.48 5.16
N ASN A 44 2.73 4.90 4.45
CA ASN A 44 2.00 5.58 3.38
C ASN A 44 0.65 6.17 3.81
N PHE A 45 0.05 5.63 4.88
CA PHE A 45 -1.28 6.03 5.31
C PHE A 45 -1.34 6.51 6.76
N ILE A 46 -2.31 7.38 7.02
CA ILE A 46 -2.78 7.76 8.33
C ILE A 46 -3.88 6.75 8.71
N LEU A 47 -3.61 5.97 9.75
CA LEU A 47 -4.54 5.01 10.30
C LEU A 47 -5.18 5.57 11.57
N SER A 48 -6.47 5.32 11.76
CA SER A 48 -7.09 5.42 13.07
C SER A 48 -6.54 4.34 14.01
N LYS A 49 -6.69 4.54 15.33
CA LYS A 49 -6.24 3.56 16.34
C LYS A 49 -6.81 2.16 16.07
N HIS A 50 -8.10 2.06 15.75
CA HIS A 50 -8.73 0.78 15.46
C HIS A 50 -8.17 0.10 14.20
N GLN A 51 -7.86 0.88 13.15
CA GLN A 51 -7.26 0.34 11.92
C GLN A 51 -5.84 -0.15 12.17
N LEU A 52 -5.07 0.55 12.99
CA LEU A 52 -3.74 0.11 13.40
C LEU A 52 -3.81 -1.21 14.18
N GLU A 53 -4.71 -1.33 15.14
CA GLU A 53 -4.92 -2.58 15.90
C GLU A 53 -5.32 -3.75 14.98
N LYS A 54 -6.20 -3.51 13.99
CA LYS A 54 -6.54 -4.54 13.00
C LYS A 54 -5.34 -4.95 12.14
N LEU A 55 -4.53 -3.98 11.71
CA LEU A 55 -3.32 -4.24 10.92
C LEU A 55 -2.27 -4.99 11.75
N GLU A 56 -2.18 -4.70 13.05
CA GLU A 56 -1.23 -5.35 13.94
C GLU A 56 -1.53 -6.82 14.19
N ASN A 57 -2.82 -7.15 14.26
CA ASN A 57 -3.33 -8.50 14.50
C ASN A 57 -3.70 -9.22 13.20
N ALA A 58 -3.44 -8.62 12.03
CA ALA A 58 -3.76 -9.23 10.75
C ALA A 58 -2.90 -10.49 10.52
N PRO A 59 -3.50 -11.62 10.11
CA PRO A 59 -2.74 -12.81 9.73
C PRO A 59 -1.78 -12.50 8.58
N GLU A 60 -0.58 -13.07 8.58
CA GLU A 60 0.38 -12.87 7.48
C GLU A 60 -0.20 -13.21 6.11
N ALA A 61 -1.05 -14.25 6.03
CA ALA A 61 -1.72 -14.62 4.79
C ALA A 61 -2.66 -13.51 4.27
N PHE A 62 -3.28 -12.72 5.15
CA PHE A 62 -4.07 -11.55 4.77
C PHE A 62 -3.18 -10.43 4.27
N LEU A 63 -2.05 -10.17 4.95
CA LEU A 63 -1.08 -9.15 4.55
C LEU A 63 -0.45 -9.47 3.17
N ARG A 64 -0.10 -10.73 2.90
CA ARG A 64 0.41 -11.18 1.58
C ARG A 64 -0.62 -11.01 0.46
N ASN A 65 -1.91 -11.03 0.81
CA ASN A 65 -3.00 -10.83 -0.15
C ASN A 65 -3.43 -9.36 -0.24
N PHE A 66 -2.82 -8.46 0.53
CA PHE A 66 -3.04 -7.03 0.36
C PHE A 66 -2.55 -6.61 -1.01
N LYS A 67 -3.50 -6.36 -1.90
CA LYS A 67 -3.26 -5.85 -3.24
C LYS A 67 -3.96 -4.51 -3.33
N LEU A 68 -3.24 -3.49 -3.77
CA LEU A 68 -3.87 -2.33 -4.38
C LEU A 68 -4.53 -2.83 -5.69
N THR A 69 -5.76 -3.33 -5.62
CA THR A 69 -6.45 -3.91 -6.78
C THR A 69 -6.73 -2.85 -7.83
N THR A 70 -5.79 -2.69 -8.75
CA THR A 70 -5.91 -2.75 -10.23
C THR A 70 -4.57 -2.36 -10.85
N MET A 71 -3.47 -2.95 -10.36
CA MET A 71 -2.27 -3.03 -11.18
C MET A 71 -2.44 -4.15 -12.20
N ASN A 72 -3.32 -3.93 -13.18
CA ASN A 72 -3.09 -4.38 -14.55
C ASN A 72 -1.97 -3.51 -15.15
N ILE A 73 -0.84 -3.39 -14.44
CA ILE A 73 0.42 -2.98 -15.03
C ILE A 73 0.94 -4.26 -15.68
N VAL A 74 0.26 -4.59 -16.78
CA VAL A 74 0.79 -5.46 -17.81
C VAL A 74 2.15 -4.86 -18.14
N CYS A 75 3.20 -5.60 -17.81
CA CYS A 75 4.49 -5.40 -18.43
C CYS A 75 4.26 -5.46 -19.95
N ASN A 76 4.24 -4.30 -20.60
CA ASN A 76 4.44 -4.13 -22.02
C ASN A 76 5.41 -2.97 -22.20
#